data_AF-A0A969M5V4-F1
#
_entry.id   AF-A0A969M5V4-F1
#
_cell.length_a   1.000
_cell.length_b   1.000
_cell.length_c   1.000
_cell.angle_alpha   90.00
_cell.angle_beta   90.00
_cell.angle_gamma   90.00
#
_symmetry.space_group_name_H-M   'P 1'
#
loop_
_entity.id
_entity.type
_entity.pdbx_description
1 polymer ?
#
loop_
_entity_poly.entity_id
_entity_poly.type
_entity_poly.pdbx_seq_one_letter_code
_entity_poly.pdbx_strand_id
1 'polypeptide(L)'
;MTSLAVVLEAPTHVGSARLGLMRLDLVPPTDADVVVDIHFSGISTGTERLLYTGRMPPFPGLGYPLVPGYESVGVVRAAGPASGRR
;
A
#
# COMPACT_ATOMS: atom_id res chain seq x y z
N MET A 1 -2.48 -5.63 14.38
CA MET A 1 -1.30 -6.34 13.85
C MET A 1 -0.43 -5.30 13.17
N THR A 2 0.89 -5.34 13.33
CA THR A 2 1.78 -4.39 12.63
C THR A 2 2.50 -5.05 11.45
N SER A 3 2.74 -4.30 10.38
CA SER A 3 3.61 -4.70 9.25
C SER A 3 4.65 -3.63 8.95
N LEU A 4 5.76 -4.01 8.31
CA LEU A 4 6.72 -3.07 7.73
C LEU A 4 6.24 -2.70 6.32
N ALA A 5 6.16 -1.40 6.02
CA ALA A 5 5.68 -0.90 4.74
C ALA A 5 6.67 0.11 4.14
N VAL A 6 6.73 0.13 2.81
CA VAL A 6 7.28 1.27 2.07
C VAL A 6 6.26 2.39 2.10
N VAL A 7 6.68 3.59 2.46
CA VAL A 7 5.82 4.78 2.56
C VAL A 7 6.39 5.89 1.69
N LEU A 8 5.54 6.47 0.84
CA LEU A 8 5.82 7.78 0.25
C LEU A 8 5.39 8.83 1.27
N GLU A 9 6.34 9.57 1.82
CA GLU A 9 6.09 10.47 2.95
C GLU A 9 5.57 11.85 2.53
N ALA A 10 5.97 12.33 1.35
CA ALA A 10 5.54 13.61 0.78
C ALA A 10 5.73 13.62 -0.74
N PRO A 11 4.88 14.37 -1.49
CA PRO A 11 5.14 14.66 -2.88
C PRO A 11 6.25 15.69 -2.97
N THR A 12 7.33 15.42 -3.69
CA THR A 12 8.29 16.48 -4.00
C THR A 12 7.81 17.19 -5.25
N HIS A 13 7.44 18.47 -5.11
CA HIS A 13 7.09 19.33 -6.25
C HIS A 13 8.31 19.60 -7.16
N VAL A 14 9.51 19.21 -6.71
CA VAL A 14 10.77 19.24 -7.44
C VAL A 14 11.56 17.96 -7.11
N GLY A 15 11.28 16.85 -7.81
CA GLY A 15 12.13 15.65 -7.77
C GLY A 15 11.43 14.32 -7.44
N SER A 16 12.16 13.45 -6.74
CA SER A 16 11.74 12.13 -6.28
C SER A 16 11.04 12.22 -4.92
N ALA A 17 9.90 11.54 -4.72
CA ALA A 17 9.23 11.48 -3.42
C ALA A 17 10.17 10.92 -2.35
N ARG A 18 9.99 11.39 -1.11
CA ARG A 18 10.73 10.84 0.03
C ARG A 18 10.13 9.47 0.38
N LEU A 19 10.94 8.44 0.22
CA LEU A 19 10.61 7.06 0.59
C LEU A 19 11.12 6.76 2.00
N GLY A 20 10.29 6.10 2.79
CA GLY A 20 10.63 5.59 4.11
C GLY A 20 10.18 4.15 4.31
N LEU A 21 10.80 3.46 5.27
CA LEU A 21 10.29 2.20 5.80
C LEU A 21 9.66 2.48 7.15
N MET A 22 8.38 2.17 7.30
CA MET A 22 7.64 2.43 8.53
C MET A 22 6.93 1.17 9.00
N ARG A 23 6.92 0.95 10.31
CA ARG A 23 6.06 -0.08 10.91
C ARG A 23 4.69 0.53 11.15
N LEU A 24 3.67 -0.02 10.52
CA LEU A 24 2.30 0.49 10.54
C LEU A 24 1.35 -0.55 11.11
N ASP A 25 0.32 -0.09 11.82
CA ASP A 25 -0.82 -0.93 12.17
C ASP A 25 -1.69 -1.20 10.94
N LEU A 26 -2.08 -2.46 10.78
CA LEU A 26 -3.11 -2.86 9.84
C LEU A 26 -4.48 -2.46 10.41
N VAL A 27 -5.38 -2.02 9.54
CA VAL A 27 -6.80 -1.94 9.85
C VAL A 27 -7.25 -3.33 10.33
N PRO A 28 -7.95 -3.44 11.47
CA PRO A 28 -8.44 -4.72 11.95
C PRO A 28 -9.30 -5.40 10.88
N PRO A 29 -8.99 -6.65 10.47
CA PRO A 29 -9.78 -7.36 9.48
C PRO A 29 -11.17 -7.67 10.04
N THR A 30 -12.18 -7.52 9.19
CA THR A 30 -13.55 -7.95 9.45
C THR A 30 -13.76 -9.41 9.05
N ASP A 31 -14.97 -9.94 9.29
CA ASP A 31 -15.30 -11.33 8.95
C ASP A 31 -15.22 -11.64 7.45
N ALA A 32 -15.30 -10.63 6.60
CA ALA A 32 -15.21 -10.78 5.15
C ALA A 32 -13.77 -10.61 4.60
N ASP A 33 -12.83 -10.15 5.43
CA ASP A 33 -11.48 -9.79 4.99
C ASP A 33 -10.51 -10.98 5.02
N VAL A 34 -9.39 -10.81 4.32
CA VAL A 34 -8.21 -11.68 4.44
C VAL A 34 -7.00 -10.83 4.79
N VAL A 35 -6.10 -11.40 5.60
CA VAL A 35 -4.76 -10.86 5.86
C VAL A 35 -3.78 -11.66 5.01
N VAL A 36 -2.98 -10.96 4.20
CA VAL A 36 -2.06 -11.58 3.24
C VAL A 36 -0.63 -11.20 3.59
N ASP A 37 0.24 -12.19 3.70
CA ASP A 37 1.69 -11.97 3.75
C ASP A 37 2.20 -11.74 2.32
N ILE A 38 2.55 -10.49 2.01
CA ILE A 38 2.99 -10.09 0.67
C ILE A 38 4.44 -10.54 0.42
N HIS A 39 4.66 -11.27 -0.66
CA HIS A 39 6.00 -11.72 -1.10
C HIS A 39 6.56 -10.83 -2.21
N PHE A 40 5.72 -10.38 -3.12
CA PHE A 40 6.10 -9.53 -4.25
C PHE A 40 5.10 -8.40 -4.41
N SER A 41 5.61 -7.19 -4.71
CA SER A 41 4.81 -6.06 -5.18
C SER A 41 5.39 -5.57 -6.49
N GLY A 42 4.53 -5.45 -7.50
CA GLY A 42 4.83 -4.75 -8.73
C GLY A 42 4.97 -3.25 -8.48
N ILE A 43 5.73 -2.59 -9.37
CA ILE A 43 5.81 -1.14 -9.44
C ILE A 43 5.31 -0.75 -10.83
N SER A 44 4.15 -0.11 -10.86
CA SER A 44 3.54 0.45 -12.05
C SER A 44 4.38 1.60 -12.59
N THR A 45 4.73 1.49 -13.87
CA THR A 45 5.38 2.58 -14.61
C THR A 45 4.42 3.74 -14.91
N GLY A 46 3.11 3.54 -14.68
CA GLY A 46 2.07 4.56 -14.73
C GLY A 46 1.83 5.18 -13.35
N THR A 47 1.02 4.51 -12.53
CA THR A 47 0.48 5.05 -11.27
C THR A 47 1.55 5.31 -10.22
N GLU A 48 2.38 4.30 -9.88
CA GLU A 48 3.44 4.49 -8.89
C GLU A 48 4.43 5.57 -9.33
N ARG A 49 4.77 5.65 -10.63
CA ARG A 49 5.64 6.73 -11.14
C ARG A 49 5.03 8.11 -10.92
N LEU A 50 3.72 8.28 -11.11
CA LEU A 50 3.04 9.56 -10.89
C LEU A 50 2.97 9.91 -9.40
N LEU A 51 2.68 8.95 -8.53
CA LEU A 51 2.72 9.12 -7.07
C LEU A 51 4.13 9.47 -6.57
N TYR A 52 5.14 8.77 -7.09
CA TYR A 52 6.54 9.00 -6.73
C TYR A 52 7.07 10.35 -7.23
N THR A 53 6.62 10.83 -8.38
CA THR A 53 7.07 12.13 -8.93
C THR A 53 6.16 13.31 -8.54
N GLY A 54 5.16 13.08 -7.68
CA GLY A 54 4.21 14.13 -7.28
C GLY A 54 3.34 14.67 -8.43
N ARG A 55 3.24 13.93 -9.55
CA ARG A 55 2.48 14.34 -10.76
C ARG A 55 1.10 13.70 -10.86
N MET A 56 0.70 12.92 -9.86
CA MET A 56 -0.63 12.33 -9.80
C MET A 56 -1.69 13.44 -9.70
N PRO A 57 -2.69 13.49 -10.60
CA PRO A 57 -3.80 14.44 -10.47
C PRO A 57 -4.53 14.26 -9.12
N PRO A 58 -5.05 15.34 -8.52
CA PRO A 58 -5.80 15.22 -7.26
C PRO A 58 -7.06 14.38 -7.45
N PHE A 59 -7.31 13.47 -6.51
CA PHE A 59 -8.57 12.75 -6.38
C PHE A 59 -8.94 12.61 -4.90
N PRO A 60 -10.23 12.41 -4.56
CA PRO A 60 -10.66 12.25 -3.18
C PRO A 60 -9.91 11.11 -2.48
N GLY A 61 -9.27 11.42 -1.34
CA GLY A 61 -8.48 10.46 -0.58
C GLY A 61 -7.01 10.37 -0.98
N LEU A 62 -6.56 11.09 -2.02
CA LEU A 62 -5.13 11.23 -2.28
C LEU A 62 -4.50 12.15 -1.22
N GLY A 63 -3.55 11.60 -0.46
CA GLY A 63 -2.77 12.32 0.52
C GLY A 63 -1.47 11.57 0.84
N TYR A 64 -0.52 12.26 1.44
CA TYR A 64 0.71 11.67 1.96
C TYR A 64 0.71 11.84 3.50
N PRO A 65 1.29 10.91 4.28
CA PRO A 65 1.99 9.69 3.84
C PRO A 65 1.03 8.65 3.23
N LEU A 66 1.52 7.85 2.28
CA LEU A 66 0.76 6.75 1.68
C LEU A 66 1.63 5.51 1.42
N VAL A 67 1.00 4.34 1.49
CA VAL A 67 1.61 3.05 1.12
C VAL A 67 1.24 2.74 -0.35
N PRO A 68 2.20 2.70 -1.29
CA PRO A 68 1.95 2.31 -2.67
C PRO A 68 1.87 0.78 -2.82
N GLY A 69 1.60 0.28 -4.02
CA GLY A 69 1.60 -1.15 -4.33
C GLY A 69 0.20 -1.75 -4.40
N TYR A 70 -0.48 -1.54 -5.53
CA TYR A 70 -1.78 -2.18 -5.82
C TYR A 70 -1.63 -3.51 -6.60
N GLU A 71 -0.43 -3.84 -7.07
CA GLU A 71 -0.11 -5.08 -7.78
C GLU A 71 0.73 -5.95 -6.85
N SER A 72 0.15 -6.94 -6.18
CA SER A 72 0.87 -7.75 -5.20
C SER A 72 0.50 -9.23 -5.24
N VAL A 73 1.49 -10.06 -4.89
CA VAL A 73 1.35 -11.52 -4.76
C VAL A 73 1.83 -11.92 -3.37
N GLY A 74 1.03 -12.75 -2.71
CA GLY A 74 1.27 -13.19 -1.34
C GLY A 74 0.52 -14.47 -1.01
N VAL A 75 0.63 -14.89 0.25
CA VAL A 75 -0.09 -16.03 0.81
C VAL A 75 -1.10 -15.54 1.83
N VAL A 76 -2.31 -16.08 1.80
CA VAL A 76 -3.31 -15.80 2.83
C VAL A 76 -2.79 -16.33 4.17
N ARG A 77 -2.56 -15.42 5.11
CA ARG A 77 -2.11 -15.74 6.48
C ARG A 77 -3.29 -16.01 7.39
N ALA A 78 -4.37 -15.24 7.21
CA ALA A 78 -5.61 -15.38 7.95
C ALA A 78 -6.79 -14.98 7.07
N ALA A 79 -7.92 -15.64 7.27
CA ALA A 79 -9.15 -15.40 6.53
C ALA A 79 -10.31 -15.31 7.53
N GLY A 80 -11.12 -14.25 7.41
CA GLY A 80 -12.36 -14.14 8.17
C GLY A 80 -13.36 -15.23 7.77
N PRO A 81 -14.28 -15.64 8.66
CA PRO A 81 -15.20 -16.75 8.42
C PRO A 81 -16.15 -16.54 7.23
N ALA A 82 -16.41 -15.29 6.83
CA ALA A 82 -17.25 -14.94 5.69
C ALA A 82 -16.45 -14.60 4.41
N SER A 83 -15.12 -14.68 4.44
CA SER A 83 -14.26 -14.32 3.29
C SER A 83 -14.30 -15.32 2.13
N GLY A 84 -14.74 -16.56 2.39
CA GLY A 84 -14.72 -17.66 1.41
C GLY A 84 -13.31 -18.14 1.03
N ARG A 85 -12.27 -17.75 1.79
CA ARG A 85 -10.87 -18.14 1.58
C ARG A 85 -10.35 -19.01 2.75
N ARG A 86 -9.19 -19.63 2.54
CA ARG A 86 -8.45 -20.40 3.55
C ARG A 86 -6.99 -19.96 3.53
#